data_AF-A0A9W4UCL1-F1
#
_entry.id   AF-A0A9W4UCL1-F1
#
_cell.length_a   1.000
_cell.length_b   1.000
_cell.length_c   1.000
_cell.angle_alpha   90.00
_cell.angle_beta   90.00
_cell.angle_gamma   90.00
#
_symmetry.space_group_name_H-M   'P 1'
#
loop_
_entity.id
_entity.type
_entity.pdbx_description
1 polymer ?
#
loop_
_entity_poly.entity_id
_entity_poly.type
_entity_poly.pdbx_seq_one_letter_code
_entity_poly.pdbx_strand_id
1 'polypeptide(L)'
;MTTIKKAKSNCWTCKERKVGCDRALPTCGNCARARRACKAYGVKLAWPDKFDGRRKQKEWKSDPDVSSSFIAFLPWSTGICEVKARVILEQER
;
A
#
# COMPACT_ATOMS: atom_id res chain seq x y z
N MET A 1 -12.48 13.07 28.10
CA MET A 1 -12.41 11.63 27.77
C MET A 1 -11.27 11.41 26.78
N THR A 2 -10.14 10.85 27.23
CA THR A 2 -8.98 10.58 26.35
C THR A 2 -9.29 9.36 25.47
N THR A 3 -9.36 9.55 24.15
CA THR A 3 -9.66 8.46 23.21
C THR A 3 -8.47 7.50 23.12
N ILE A 4 -8.67 6.24 23.53
CA ILE A 4 -7.63 5.21 23.41
C ILE A 4 -7.51 4.82 21.94
N LYS A 5 -6.41 5.24 21.30
CA LYS A 5 -6.08 4.85 19.93
C LYS A 5 -5.69 3.37 19.88
N LYS A 6 -6.39 2.58 19.07
CA LYS A 6 -6.11 1.16 18.84
C LYS A 6 -5.53 0.94 17.44
N ALA A 7 -4.55 0.05 17.33
CA ALA A 7 -4.00 -0.36 16.05
C ALA A 7 -4.96 -1.33 15.32
N LYS A 8 -4.96 -1.30 13.98
CA LYS A 8 -5.76 -2.23 13.14
C LYS A 8 -5.21 -3.66 13.20
N SER A 9 -3.89 -3.80 13.31
CA SER A 9 -3.16 -5.06 13.32
C SER A 9 -2.61 -5.40 14.71
N ASN A 10 -2.23 -6.67 14.91
CA ASN A 10 -1.49 -7.09 16.10
C ASN A 10 -0.03 -6.64 16.01
N CYS A 11 0.61 -6.44 17.16
CA CYS A 11 2.02 -6.13 17.25
C CYS A 11 2.89 -7.28 16.70
N TRP A 12 4.03 -6.98 16.07
CA TRP A 12 4.91 -8.02 15.52
C TRP A 12 5.45 -8.98 16.57
N THR A 13 5.83 -8.49 17.74
CA THR A 13 6.29 -9.32 18.86
C THR A 13 5.22 -10.32 19.30
N CYS A 14 3.95 -9.89 19.30
CA CYS A 14 2.80 -10.71 19.66
C CYS A 14 2.53 -11.77 18.60
N LYS A 15 2.67 -11.38 17.32
CA LYS A 15 2.49 -12.25 16.15
C LYS A 15 3.56 -13.34 16.08
N GLU A 16 4.83 -13.00 16.30
CA GLU A 16 5.94 -13.96 16.38
C GLU A 16 5.72 -14.98 17.51
N ARG A 17 5.19 -14.53 18.65
CA ARG A 17 4.91 -15.37 19.82
C ARG A 17 3.58 -16.12 19.76
N LYS A 18 2.74 -15.85 18.75
CA LYS A 18 1.38 -16.41 18.62
C LYS A 18 0.50 -16.19 19.87
N VAL A 19 0.60 -15.01 20.48
CA VAL A 19 -0.21 -14.60 21.64
C VAL A 19 -1.20 -13.50 21.29
N GLY A 20 -2.30 -13.41 22.05
CA GLY A 20 -3.26 -12.31 21.94
C GLY A 20 -2.60 -10.94 22.14
N CYS A 21 -3.00 -9.96 21.33
CA CYS A 21 -2.49 -8.59 21.38
C CYS A 21 -3.63 -7.62 21.70
N ASP A 22 -3.42 -6.76 22.70
CA ASP A 22 -4.39 -5.74 23.14
C ASP A 22 -4.47 -4.52 22.20
N ARG A 23 -3.60 -4.47 21.17
CA ARG A 23 -3.52 -3.42 20.13
C ARG A 23 -3.46 -1.96 20.64
N ALA A 24 -3.04 -1.75 21.89
CA ALA A 24 -2.88 -0.43 22.48
C ALA A 24 -1.65 0.31 21.91
N LEU A 25 -1.79 1.60 21.62
CA LEU A 25 -0.70 2.48 21.17
C LEU A 25 -0.20 3.33 22.35
N PRO A 26 1.12 3.59 22.48
CA PRO A 26 2.22 3.20 21.59
C PRO A 26 2.69 1.73 21.77
N THR A 27 2.47 1.15 22.94
CA THR A 27 2.99 -0.18 23.31
C THR A 27 1.85 -1.09 23.74
N CYS A 28 1.87 -2.34 23.28
CA CYS A 28 0.86 -3.31 23.65
C CYS A 28 0.96 -3.68 25.15
N GLY A 29 -0.17 -3.88 25.84
CA GLY A 29 -0.19 -4.19 27.28
C GLY A 29 0.57 -5.48 27.62
N ASN A 30 0.43 -6.51 26.79
CA ASN A 30 1.18 -7.75 26.92
C ASN A 30 2.71 -7.56 26.78
N CYS A 31 3.13 -6.63 25.92
CA CYS A 31 4.54 -6.28 25.69
C CYS A 31 5.12 -5.52 26.87
N ALA A 32 4.33 -4.56 27.41
CA ALA A 32 4.69 -3.77 28.58
C ALA A 32 4.84 -4.65 29.83
N ARG A 33 3.86 -5.53 30.10
CA ARG A 33 3.95 -6.50 31.20
C ARG A 33 5.15 -7.43 31.09
N ALA A 34 5.45 -7.87 29.86
CA ALA A 34 6.59 -8.73 29.61
C ALA A 34 7.94 -8.00 29.57
N ARG A 35 7.98 -6.66 29.69
CA ARG A 35 9.17 -5.81 29.54
C ARG A 35 9.99 -6.09 28.28
N ARG A 36 9.32 -6.30 27.15
CA ARG A 36 9.98 -6.56 25.85
C ARG A 36 9.79 -5.40 24.88
N ALA A 37 10.73 -5.28 23.94
CA ALA A 37 10.60 -4.36 22.81
C ALA A 37 9.40 -4.71 21.93
N CYS A 38 8.45 -3.77 21.82
CA CYS A 38 7.30 -3.89 20.92
C CYS A 38 7.74 -3.47 19.52
N LYS A 39 7.84 -4.42 18.59
CA LYS A 39 8.24 -4.19 17.18
C LYS A 39 7.17 -3.45 16.34
N ALA A 40 6.30 -2.66 16.99
CA ALA A 40 5.21 -1.89 16.40
C ALA A 40 4.19 -2.72 15.57
N TYR A 41 3.33 -2.00 14.83
CA TYR A 41 2.12 -2.50 14.16
C TYR A 41 2.20 -2.46 12.61
N GLY A 42 3.38 -2.20 12.04
CA GLY A 42 3.58 -1.94 10.60
C GLY A 42 3.43 -3.16 9.68
N VAL A 43 3.60 -2.97 8.38
CA VAL A 43 3.65 -4.04 7.37
C VAL A 43 5.09 -4.52 7.19
N LYS A 44 5.31 -5.84 7.13
CA LYS A 44 6.62 -6.42 6.82
C LYS A 44 6.68 -6.64 5.32
N LEU A 45 7.55 -5.88 4.66
CA LEU A 45 7.90 -6.13 3.27
C LEU A 45 8.57 -7.50 3.20
N ALA A 46 8.13 -8.32 2.26
CA ALA A 46 8.72 -9.62 1.97
C ALA A 46 9.18 -9.59 0.51
N TRP A 47 10.44 -9.96 0.29
CA TRP A 47 10.97 -10.12 -1.05
C TRP A 47 10.45 -11.44 -1.66
N PRO A 48 10.12 -11.49 -2.96
CA PRO A 48 9.79 -12.74 -3.61
C PRO A 48 10.98 -13.72 -3.51
N ASP A 49 10.73 -14.91 -2.95
CA ASP A 49 11.69 -16.01 -2.97
C ASP A 49 11.95 -16.45 -4.42
N LYS A 50 13.13 -17.04 -4.69
CA LYS A 50 13.40 -17.70 -5.96
C LYS A 50 12.34 -18.79 -6.22
N PHE A 51 11.98 -19.00 -7.47
CA PHE A 51 10.93 -19.95 -7.84
C PHE A 51 11.45 -21.38 -7.67
N ASP A 52 11.23 -21.96 -6.48
CA ASP A 52 11.64 -23.34 -6.16
C ASP A 52 10.52 -24.37 -6.44
N GLY A 53 9.42 -23.97 -7.11
CA GLY A 53 8.27 -24.83 -7.45
C GLY A 53 7.43 -25.34 -6.27
N ARG A 54 7.99 -25.37 -5.04
CA ARG A 54 7.33 -25.87 -3.82
C ARG A 54 6.33 -24.87 -3.23
N ARG A 55 6.47 -23.58 -3.50
CA ARG A 55 5.59 -22.52 -3.00
C ARG A 55 4.95 -21.79 -4.18
N LYS A 56 3.62 -21.74 -4.21
CA LYS A 56 2.90 -20.84 -5.11
C LYS A 56 3.24 -19.41 -4.70
N GLN A 57 3.98 -18.69 -5.54
CA GLN A 57 4.26 -17.28 -5.29
C GLN A 57 2.94 -16.50 -5.25
N LYS A 58 2.83 -15.54 -4.33
CA LYS A 58 1.65 -14.68 -4.28
C LYS A 58 1.64 -13.78 -5.51
N GLU A 59 0.65 -13.96 -6.36
CA GLU A 59 0.39 -13.08 -7.48
C GLU A 59 -0.12 -11.74 -6.92
N TRP A 60 0.71 -10.70 -7.01
CA TRP A 60 0.26 -9.35 -6.69
C TRP A 60 -0.51 -8.82 -7.90
N LYS A 61 -1.84 -8.85 -7.80
CA LYS A 61 -2.68 -8.07 -8.70
C LYS A 61 -2.70 -6.65 -8.17
N SER A 62 -2.12 -5.73 -8.93
CA SER A 62 -2.37 -4.30 -8.70
C SER A 62 -3.82 -4.04 -9.11
N ASP A 63 -4.69 -3.74 -8.17
CA ASP A 63 -6.08 -3.38 -8.46
C ASP A 63 -6.08 -2.09 -9.31
N PRO A 64 -6.56 -2.12 -10.57
CA PRO A 64 -6.51 -0.95 -11.46
C PRO A 64 -7.51 0.16 -11.07
N ASP A 65 -8.33 -0.04 -10.04
CA ASP A 65 -9.46 0.85 -9.72
C ASP A 65 -9.06 2.12 -8.93
N VAL A 66 -7.96 2.11 -8.18
CA VAL A 66 -7.55 3.28 -7.37
C VAL A 66 -6.85 4.40 -8.17
N SER A 67 -6.60 4.19 -9.47
CA SER A 67 -5.95 5.19 -10.34
C SER A 67 -6.92 5.94 -11.25
N SER A 68 -8.15 5.44 -11.45
CA SER A 68 -9.11 6.02 -12.41
C SER A 68 -10.03 7.08 -11.82
N SER A 69 -10.12 7.22 -10.50
CA SER A 69 -11.08 8.14 -9.87
C SER A 69 -10.61 9.61 -9.84
N PHE A 70 -9.36 9.92 -10.17
CA PHE A 70 -8.83 11.29 -10.14
C PHE A 70 -8.89 12.03 -11.49
N ILE A 71 -9.08 11.35 -12.62
CA ILE A 71 -9.08 11.98 -13.96
C ILE A 71 -10.50 12.38 -14.43
N ALA A 72 -11.56 11.89 -13.78
CA ALA A 72 -12.94 12.08 -14.25
C ALA A 72 -13.66 13.36 -13.74
N PHE A 73 -13.00 14.20 -12.94
CA PHE A 73 -13.60 15.43 -12.36
C PHE A 73 -12.86 16.72 -12.73
N LEU A 74 -12.47 16.89 -14.01
CA LEU A 74 -12.16 18.22 -14.56
C LEU A 74 -13.28 18.66 -15.51
N PRO A 75 -14.33 19.35 -15.01
CA PRO A 75 -15.32 19.99 -15.85
C PRO A 75 -14.85 21.40 -16.26
N TRP A 76 -14.01 21.47 -17.30
CA TRP A 76 -13.94 22.51 -18.35
C TRP A 76 -12.54 22.44 -18.99
N SER A 77 -12.45 21.81 -20.15
CA SER A 77 -11.54 22.24 -21.21
C SER A 77 -12.07 21.72 -22.54
N THR A 78 -13.33 22.04 -22.85
CA THR A 78 -13.73 22.27 -24.23
C THR A 78 -13.44 23.74 -24.54
N GLY A 79 -12.25 23.98 -25.09
CA GLY A 79 -11.82 25.26 -25.63
C GLY A 79 -10.89 24.99 -26.80
N ILE A 80 -11.44 25.18 -28.00
CA ILE A 80 -10.85 24.98 -29.32
C ILE A 80 -9.61 25.87 -29.55
N CYS A 81 -8.54 25.30 -30.10
CA CYS A 81 -7.57 25.83 -31.09
C CYS A 81 -6.67 24.62 -31.40
N GLU A 82 -6.69 23.98 -32.56
CA GLU A 82 -6.17 24.53 -33.81
C GLU A 82 -6.64 23.70 -35.01
N VAL A 83 -7.01 24.40 -36.07
CA VAL A 83 -7.34 23.85 -37.38
C VAL A 83 -6.03 23.54 -38.12
N LYS A 84 -5.88 22.28 -38.57
CA LYS A 84 -5.05 21.78 -39.69
C LYS A 84 -3.61 22.34 -39.86
N ALA A 85 -2.64 21.42 -39.87
CA ALA A 85 -1.65 21.40 -40.96
C ALA A 85 -1.13 19.98 -41.23
N ARG A 86 -1.49 19.50 -42.41
CA ARG A 86 -1.13 18.26 -43.07
C ARG A 86 0.16 18.50 -43.87
N VAL A 87 1.35 18.20 -43.35
CA VAL A 87 2.59 17.98 -44.13
C VAL A 87 3.56 17.13 -43.30
N ILE A 88 3.58 15.81 -43.51
CA ILE A 88 4.73 14.94 -43.16
C ILE A 88 4.93 13.98 -44.32
N LEU A 89 5.44 14.45 -45.45
CA LEU A 89 6.04 13.66 -46.53
C LEU A 89 6.75 14.63 -47.48
N GLU A 90 7.98 15.06 -47.17
CA GLU A 90 8.98 15.50 -48.18
C GLU A 90 10.33 15.92 -47.53
N GLN A 91 10.98 15.13 -46.66
CA GLN A 91 12.36 15.48 -46.24
C GLN A 91 13.23 14.35 -45.68
N GLU A 92 13.45 13.28 -46.43
CA GLU A 92 14.63 12.41 -46.32
C GLU A 92 14.94 12.00 -47.78
N ARG A 93 15.85 12.69 -48.47
CA ARG A 93 17.17 12.15 -48.82
C ARG A 93 17.32 10.63 -48.70
#